data_AF-A0A0P6VB51-F1
#
_entry.id   AF-A0A0P6VB51-F1
#
_cell.length_a   1.000
_cell.length_b   1.000
_cell.length_c   1.000
_cell.angle_alpha   90.00
_cell.angle_beta   90.00
_cell.angle_gamma   90.00
#
_symmetry.space_group_name_H-M   'P 1'
#
loop_
_entity.id
_entity.type
_entity.pdbx_description
1 polymer ?
#
loop_
_entity_poly.entity_id
_entity_poly.type
_entity_poly.pdbx_seq_one_letter_code
_entity_poly.pdbx_strand_id
1 'polypeptide(L)'
;MYLEQSPKGGRWFRLKYRFGGKEERLAIGVYPDVPLALARQRRDNARQLLAQGVDPGEHKKAAAAARAVLGANTFEVIANEWLGKRNCVMTHRFLHRSVG
;
A
#
# COMPACT_ATOMS: atom_id res chain seq x y z
N MET A 1 16.57 -6.16 15.28
CA MET A 1 16.02 -4.95 14.62
C MET A 1 16.88 -3.78 15.05
N TYR A 2 17.18 -2.88 14.13
CA TYR A 2 17.96 -1.66 14.37
C TYR A 2 17.37 -0.48 13.59
N LEU A 3 17.78 0.73 13.95
CA LEU A 3 17.47 1.95 13.22
C LEU A 3 18.68 2.29 12.32
N GLU A 4 18.47 2.28 11.02
CA GLU A 4 19.44 2.71 10.02
C GLU A 4 19.24 4.21 9.76
N GLN A 5 20.31 4.99 9.80
CA GLN A 5 20.28 6.44 9.59
C GLN A 5 21.16 6.79 8.39
N SER A 6 20.63 7.58 7.47
CA SER A 6 21.39 8.17 6.37
C SER A 6 22.07 9.46 6.82
N PRO A 7 23.25 9.80 6.27
CA PRO A 7 23.87 11.11 6.48
C PRO A 7 22.95 12.29 6.15
N LYS A 8 21.98 12.09 5.25
CA LYS A 8 20.97 13.09 4.86
C LYS A 8 19.77 13.17 5.82
N GLY A 9 19.78 12.43 6.93
CA GLY A 9 18.75 12.48 7.99
C GLY A 9 17.59 11.48 7.84
N GLY A 10 17.56 10.69 6.76
CA GLY A 10 16.57 9.61 6.60
C GLY A 10 16.77 8.50 7.63
N ARG A 11 15.69 8.00 8.23
CA ARG A 11 15.74 6.99 9.30
C ARG A 11 14.81 5.83 9.02
N TRP A 12 15.33 4.60 9.06
CA TRP A 12 14.57 3.38 8.74
C TRP A 12 14.71 2.31 9.79
N PHE A 13 13.59 1.71 10.17
CA PHE A 13 13.61 0.48 10.94
C PHE A 13 13.91 -0.71 10.04
N ARG A 14 15.02 -1.39 10.32
CA ARG A 14 15.48 -2.57 9.59
C ARG A 14 15.55 -3.78 10.51
N LEU A 15 15.29 -4.95 9.94
CA LEU A 15 15.49 -6.24 10.59
C LEU A 15 16.36 -7.12 9.69
N LYS A 16 17.54 -7.49 10.18
CA LYS A 16 18.34 -8.58 9.59
C LYS A 16 17.78 -9.91 10.07
N TYR A 17 17.66 -10.86 9.15
CA TYR A 17 17.23 -12.23 9.43
C TYR A 17 17.91 -13.20 8.46
N ARG A 18 17.78 -14.50 8.73
CA ARG A 18 18.23 -15.56 7.84
C ARG A 18 17.05 -16.45 7.47
N PHE A 19 16.95 -16.77 6.20
CA PHE A 19 15.93 -17.67 5.68
C PHE A 19 16.56 -18.51 4.56
N GLY A 20 16.35 -19.83 4.58
CA GLY A 20 16.94 -20.73 3.57
C GLY A 20 18.47 -20.65 3.42
N GLY A 21 19.19 -20.36 4.51
CA GLY A 21 20.66 -20.23 4.50
C GLY A 21 21.20 -18.90 3.96
N LYS A 22 20.33 -17.97 3.52
CA LYS A 22 20.71 -16.64 3.04
C LYS A 22 20.40 -15.58 4.08
N GLU A 23 21.28 -14.58 4.18
CA GLU A 23 21.06 -13.40 5.03
C GLU A 23 20.28 -12.33 4.26
N GLU A 24 19.16 -11.92 4.83
CA GLU A 24 18.24 -10.95 4.23
C GLU A 24 17.91 -9.79 5.17
N ARG A 25 17.39 -8.71 4.58
CA ARG A 25 17.07 -7.45 5.28
C ARG A 25 15.64 -7.02 5.00
N LEU A 26 14.81 -7.00 6.04
CA LEU A 26 13.44 -6.51 5.98
C LEU A 26 13.38 -5.03 6.38
N ALA A 27 12.75 -4.20 5.54
CA ALA A 27 12.35 -2.85 5.91
C ALA A 27 11.04 -2.89 6.69
N ILE A 28 11.05 -2.49 7.97
CA ILE A 28 9.85 -2.45 8.81
C ILE A 28 9.06 -1.16 8.59
N GLY A 29 9.75 -0.03 8.45
CA GLY A 29 9.13 1.29 8.30
C GLY A 29 10.14 2.43 8.32
N VAL A 30 9.64 3.64 8.04
CA VAL A 30 10.38 4.91 8.11
C VAL A 30 10.05 5.59 9.44
N TYR A 31 11.04 6.18 10.09
CA TYR A 31 10.81 7.06 11.24
C TYR A 31 10.69 8.51 10.73
N PRO A 32 9.77 9.34 11.27
CA PRO A 32 8.89 9.12 12.43
C PRO A 32 7.54 8.47 12.09
N ASP A 33 7.21 8.29 10.82
CA ASP A 33 5.90 7.80 10.35
C ASP A 33 5.45 6.49 11.03
N VAL A 34 6.41 5.61 11.33
CA VAL A 34 6.19 4.41 12.12
C VAL A 34 6.77 4.63 13.52
N PRO A 35 5.95 4.65 14.58
CA PRO A 35 6.46 4.77 15.94
C PRO A 35 7.19 3.49 16.38
N LEU A 36 8.07 3.61 17.36
CA LEU A 36 8.88 2.50 17.86
C LEU A 36 8.05 1.30 18.33
N ALA A 37 6.91 1.55 18.98
CA ALA A 37 6.00 0.51 19.45
C ALA A 37 5.46 -0.33 18.27
N LEU A 38 4.98 0.33 17.22
CA LEU A 38 4.50 -0.33 16.00
C LEU A 38 5.63 -1.06 15.27
N ALA A 39 6.84 -0.49 15.25
CA ALA A 39 7.99 -1.15 14.65
C ALA A 39 8.38 -2.44 15.39
N ARG A 40 8.30 -2.45 16.73
CA ARG A 40 8.50 -3.66 17.56
C ARG A 40 7.43 -4.72 17.29
N GLN A 41 6.16 -4.31 17.22
CA GLN A 41 5.07 -5.24 16.88
C GLN A 41 5.29 -5.88 15.51
N ARG A 42 5.67 -5.09 14.49
CA ARG A 42 5.99 -5.61 13.14
C ARG A 42 7.19 -6.55 13.14
N ARG A 43 8.21 -6.31 13.98
CA ARG A 43 9.33 -7.23 14.16
C ARG A 43 8.84 -8.58 14.70
N ASP A 44 7.94 -8.56 15.68
CA ASP A 44 7.46 -9.78 16.32
C ASP A 44 6.60 -10.60 15.35
N ASN A 45 5.75 -9.95 14.57
CA ASN A 45 5.01 -10.60 13.48
C ASN A 45 5.97 -11.22 12.44
N ALA A 46 7.03 -10.51 12.04
CA ALA A 46 8.03 -11.05 11.11
C ALA A 46 8.76 -12.27 11.68
N ARG A 47 9.04 -12.30 12.99
CA ARG A 47 9.62 -13.47 13.66
C ARG A 47 8.66 -14.66 13.70
N GLN A 48 7.37 -14.42 13.90
CA GLN A 48 6.35 -15.47 13.84
C GLN A 48 6.27 -16.08 12.43
N LEU A 49 6.28 -15.26 11.39
CA LEU A 49 6.31 -15.74 10.00
C LEU A 49 7.56 -16.59 9.72
N LEU A 50 8.74 -16.15 10.18
CA LEU A 50 9.97 -16.93 10.05
C LEU A 50 9.89 -18.28 10.78
N ALA A 51 9.27 -18.32 11.96
CA ALA A 51 9.04 -19.56 12.70
C ALA A 51 8.08 -20.52 11.97
N GLN A 52 7.15 -19.97 11.18
CA GLN A 52 6.25 -20.75 10.32
C GLN A 52 6.89 -21.14 8.98
N GLY A 53 8.16 -20.78 8.75
CA GLY A 53 8.84 -21.06 7.48
C GLY A 53 8.38 -20.16 6.33
N VAL A 54 7.76 -19.02 6.61
CA VAL A 54 7.31 -18.04 5.61
C VAL A 54 8.29 -16.89 5.55
N ASP A 55 8.70 -16.48 4.34
CA ASP A 55 9.52 -15.28 4.18
C ASP A 55 8.69 -14.00 4.44
N PRO A 56 9.02 -13.21 5.48
CA PRO A 56 8.33 -11.96 5.76
C PRO A 56 8.53 -10.90 4.66
N GLY A 57 9.58 -11.02 3.83
CA GLY A 57 9.82 -10.15 2.67
C GLY A 57 8.72 -10.30 1.61
N GLU A 58 8.44 -11.54 1.19
CA GLU A 58 7.36 -11.85 0.25
C GLU A 58 5.98 -11.53 0.81
N HIS A 59 5.71 -11.85 2.08
CA HIS A 59 4.43 -11.54 2.71
C HIS A 59 4.13 -10.02 2.66
N LYS A 60 5.16 -9.19 2.88
CA LYS A 60 5.00 -7.73 2.79
C LYS A 60 4.75 -7.26 1.34
N LYS A 61 5.42 -7.86 0.35
CA LYS A 61 5.20 -7.56 -1.07
C LYS A 61 3.79 -7.94 -1.50
N ALA A 62 3.32 -9.12 -1.12
CA ALA A 62 1.97 -9.59 -1.40
C ALA A 62 0.91 -8.64 -0.80
N ALA A 63 1.07 -8.23 0.46
CA ALA A 63 0.18 -7.27 1.10
C ALA A 63 0.19 -5.88 0.43
N ALA A 64 1.34 -5.43 -0.08
CA ALA A 64 1.44 -4.18 -0.83
C ALA A 64 0.75 -4.27 -2.21
N ALA A 65 0.94 -5.39 -2.92
CA ALA A 65 0.27 -5.64 -4.20
C ALA A 65 -1.25 -5.73 -4.04
N ALA A 66 -1.74 -6.44 -3.01
CA ALA A 66 -3.16 -6.52 -2.72
C ALA A 66 -3.79 -5.14 -2.46
N ARG A 67 -3.09 -4.26 -1.72
CA ARG A 67 -3.53 -2.87 -1.52
C ARG A 67 -3.59 -2.06 -2.82
N ALA A 68 -2.62 -2.24 -3.71
CA ALA A 68 -2.62 -1.55 -4.99
C ALA A 68 -3.81 -1.97 -5.87
N VAL A 69 -4.13 -3.26 -5.92
CA VAL A 69 -5.29 -3.78 -6.65
C VAL A 69 -6.59 -3.25 -6.07
N LEU A 70 -6.75 -3.27 -4.75
CA LEU A 70 -7.93 -2.70 -4.08
C LEU A 70 -8.10 -1.20 -4.38
N GLY A 71 -6.99 -0.44 -4.36
CA GLY A 71 -7.01 0.99 -4.71
C GLY A 71 -7.44 1.26 -6.15
N ALA A 72 -6.97 0.45 -7.11
CA ALA A 72 -7.36 0.57 -8.50
C ALA A 72 -8.88 0.38 -8.69
N ASN A 73 -9.44 -0.65 -8.04
CA ASN A 73 -10.87 -0.94 -8.09
C ASN A 73 -11.71 0.23 -7.52
N THR A 74 -11.23 0.91 -6.47
CA THR A 74 -11.97 2.04 -5.89
C THR A 74 -11.97 3.28 -6.79
N PHE A 75 -10.89 3.56 -7.52
CA PHE A 75 -10.85 4.70 -8.44
C PHE A 75 -11.81 4.50 -9.62
N GLU A 76 -11.82 3.29 -10.20
CA GLU A 76 -12.72 2.95 -11.30
C GLU A 76 -14.20 3.08 -10.90
N VAL A 77 -14.57 2.60 -9.71
CA VAL A 77 -15.94 2.71 -9.18
C VAL A 77 -16.35 4.18 -9.02
N ILE A 78 -15.50 5.01 -8.41
CA ILE A 78 -15.78 6.44 -8.20
C ILE A 78 -15.86 7.19 -9.53
N ALA A 79 -14.99 6.86 -10.49
CA ALA A 79 -15.00 7.47 -11.82
C ALA A 79 -16.28 7.14 -12.59
N ASN A 80 -16.71 5.87 -12.57
CA ASN A 80 -17.96 5.43 -13.19
C ASN A 80 -19.19 6.08 -12.55
N GLU A 81 -19.23 6.17 -11.21
CA GLU A 81 -20.31 6.85 -10.50
C GLU A 81 -20.41 8.34 -10.90
N TRP A 82 -19.26 9.01 -11.02
CA TRP A 82 -19.22 10.41 -11.43
C TRP A 82 -19.65 10.62 -12.90
N LEU A 83 -19.22 9.73 -13.81
CA LEU A 83 -19.64 9.72 -15.21
C LEU A 83 -21.16 9.52 -15.34
N GLY A 84 -21.74 8.58 -14.58
CA GLY A 84 -23.18 8.33 -14.56
C GLY A 84 -23.98 9.55 -14.10
N LYS A 85 -23.52 10.23 -13.05
CA LYS A 85 -24.14 11.48 -12.56
C LYS A 85 -24.10 12.62 -13.59
N ARG A 86 -23.02 12.74 -14.37
CA ARG A 86 -22.89 13.75 -15.43
C ARG A 86 -23.79 13.47 -16.63
N ASN A 87 -23.93 12.20 -17.03
CA ASN A 87 -24.70 11.86 -18.23
C ASN A 87 -26.23 12.03 -18.06
N CYS A 88 -26.73 12.05 -16.81
CA CYS A 88 -28.15 12.31 -16.51
C CYS A 88 -28.57 13.78 -16.73
N VAL A 89 -27.64 14.72 -16.83
CA VAL A 89 -27.93 16.16 -17.04
C VAL A 89 -27.99 16.55 -18.52
N MET A 90 -27.43 15.73 -19.42
CA MET A 90 -27.26 16.08 -20.84
C MET A 90 -28.41 15.64 -21.75
N THR A 91 -29.47 15.02 -21.22
CA THR A 91 -30.64 14.55 -21.99
C THR A 91 -31.93 15.32 -21.67
N HIS A 92 -31.89 16.66 -21.69
CA HIS A 92 -33.12 17.47 -21.69
C HIS A 92 -33.09 18.76 -22.54
N ARG A 93 -32.17 18.91 -23.50
CA ARG A 93 -32.17 20.13 -24.34
C ARG A 93 -31.72 19.89 -25.77
N PHE A 94 -32.37 18.99 -26.50
CA PHE A 94 -32.34 19.05 -27.95
C PHE A 94 -33.63 18.46 -28.53
N LEU A 95 -34.61 19.34 -28.77
CA LEU A 95 -35.59 19.26 -29.87
C LEU A 95 -36.52 20.49 -29.80
N HIS A 96 -36.03 21.67 -30.18
CA HIS A 96 -36.91 22.72 -30.72
C HIS A 96 -36.09 23.81 -31.45
N ARG A 97 -35.78 23.58 -32.73
CA ARG A 97 -35.60 24.67 -33.70
C ARG A 97 -35.82 24.15 -35.12
N SER A 98 -37.09 24.02 -35.48
CA SER A 98 -37.55 24.06 -36.86
C SER A 98 -38.80 24.95 -36.89
N VAL A 99 -39.02 25.59 -38.04
CA VAL A 99 -40.14 26.46 -38.45
C VAL A 99 -39.87 27.96 -38.32
N GLY A 100 -39.88 28.61 -39.49
CA GLY A 100 -39.95 30.04 -39.71
C GLY A 100 -39.04 30.48 -40.84
#